data_AF-A0A7V3D438-F1
#
_entry.id   AF-A0A7V3D438-F1
#
_cell.length_a   1.000
_cell.length_b   1.000
_cell.length_c   1.000
_cell.angle_alpha   90.00
_cell.angle_beta   90.00
_cell.angle_gamma   90.00
#
_symmetry.space_group_name_H-M   'P 1'
#
loop_
_entity.id
_entity.type
_entity.pdbx_description
1 polymer ?
#
loop_
_entity_poly.entity_id
_entity_poly.type
_entity_poly.pdbx_seq_one_letter_code
_entity_poly.pdbx_strand_id
1 'polypeptide(L)'
;MYAAAAADFDGDGDLDVVLACMFNDWHSSSSASLVLLENDGQHNFTPKMLADQPIHLATVAAGDLNGDGRPDIVAGSLFLAEFPERTGRVTLWLSRRGGSP
;
A
#
# COMPACT_ATOMS: atom_id res chain seq x y z
N MET A 1 9.05 -6.65 -3.07
CA MET A 1 8.51 -5.30 -2.79
C MET A 1 9.56 -4.27 -3.19
N TYR A 2 9.14 -3.10 -3.68
CA TYR A 2 9.98 -2.09 -4.35
C TYR A 2 10.05 -0.76 -3.58
N ALA A 3 8.98 -0.38 -2.89
CA ALA A 3 8.91 0.82 -2.07
C ALA A 3 8.20 0.53 -0.73
N ALA A 4 8.47 1.35 0.28
CA ALA A 4 7.90 1.22 1.61
C ALA A 4 7.55 2.59 2.21
N ALA A 5 6.53 2.64 3.06
CA ALA A 5 6.20 3.78 3.91
C ALA A 5 5.75 3.28 5.29
N ALA A 6 5.96 4.08 6.33
CA ALA A 6 5.59 3.74 7.70
C ALA A 6 4.60 4.75 8.26
N ALA A 7 3.57 4.26 8.95
CA ALA A 7 2.57 5.03 9.67
C ALA A 7 1.84 4.11 10.66
N ASP A 8 1.13 4.70 11.62
CA ASP A 8 0.23 4.00 12.56
C ASP A 8 -1.14 3.79 11.88
N PHE A 9 -1.33 2.68 11.17
CA PHE A 9 -2.52 2.50 10.32
C PHE A 9 -3.74 2.00 11.08
N ASP A 10 -3.56 1.30 12.21
CA ASP A 10 -4.67 0.81 13.02
C ASP A 10 -5.03 1.76 14.19
N GLY A 11 -4.11 2.65 14.56
CA GLY A 11 -4.29 3.69 15.57
C GLY A 11 -3.94 3.22 16.99
N ASP A 12 -3.09 2.20 17.13
CA ASP A 12 -2.66 1.67 18.42
C ASP A 12 -1.41 2.35 18.99
N GLY A 13 -0.77 3.21 18.20
CA GLY A 13 0.34 4.06 18.59
C GLY A 13 1.72 3.52 18.19
N ASP A 14 1.80 2.39 17.49
CA ASP A 14 3.05 1.92 16.90
C ASP A 14 3.09 2.00 15.36
N LEU A 15 4.30 1.99 14.80
CA LEU A 15 4.48 2.20 13.36
C LEU A 15 4.41 0.86 12.63
N ASP A 16 3.40 0.72 11.78
CA ASP A 16 3.34 -0.34 10.79
C ASP A 16 4.11 0.05 9.52
N VAL A 17 4.25 -0.90 8.59
CA VAL A 17 4.91 -0.67 7.30
C VAL A 17 4.03 -1.13 6.14
N VAL A 18 3.69 -0.22 5.23
CA VAL A 18 3.11 -0.60 3.93
C VAL A 18 4.22 -0.80 2.91
N LEU A 19 4.10 -1.85 2.10
CA LEU A 19 5.02 -2.22 1.05
C LEU A 19 4.30 -2.29 -0.30
N ALA A 20 4.83 -1.58 -1.29
CA ALA A 20 4.38 -1.64 -2.67
C ALA A 20 5.26 -2.56 -3.51
N CYS A 21 4.67 -3.29 -4.45
CA CYS A 21 5.39 -4.19 -5.35
C CYS A 21 5.24 -3.77 -6.81
N MET A 22 6.37 -3.60 -7.49
CA MET A 22 6.39 -3.29 -8.91
C MET A 22 6.33 -4.55 -9.79
N PHE A 23 6.83 -5.69 -9.31
CA PHE A 23 7.03 -6.92 -10.09
C PHE A 23 6.42 -8.16 -9.41
N ASN A 24 5.20 -8.04 -8.88
CA ASN A 24 4.41 -9.21 -8.46
C ASN A 24 3.96 -10.04 -9.68
N ASP A 25 3.53 -11.29 -9.47
CA ASP A 25 2.89 -12.06 -10.55
C ASP A 25 1.47 -11.52 -10.80
N TRP A 26 1.34 -10.69 -11.84
CA TRP A 26 0.10 -9.99 -12.17
C TRP A 26 -1.03 -10.90 -12.64
N HIS A 27 -0.74 -12.17 -12.93
CA HIS A 27 -1.73 -13.15 -13.33
C HIS A 27 -2.30 -13.94 -12.14
N SER A 28 -1.75 -13.75 -10.95
CA SER A 28 -2.20 -14.43 -9.73
C SER A 28 -2.77 -13.44 -8.72
N SER A 29 -4.03 -13.66 -8.33
CA SER A 29 -4.67 -12.91 -7.24
C SER A 29 -4.11 -13.26 -5.85
N SER A 30 -3.21 -14.24 -5.75
CA SER A 30 -2.46 -14.49 -4.51
C SER A 30 -1.17 -13.68 -4.41
N SER A 31 -0.79 -12.95 -5.47
CA SER A 31 0.43 -12.15 -5.51
C SER A 31 0.15 -10.68 -5.23
N ALA A 32 0.36 -10.29 -3.98
CA ALA A 32 0.10 -8.94 -3.51
C ALA A 32 0.90 -7.87 -4.29
N SER A 33 0.19 -6.81 -4.71
CA SER A 33 0.79 -5.55 -5.16
C SER A 33 1.01 -4.59 -3.99
N LEU A 34 0.21 -4.70 -2.92
CA LEU A 34 0.32 -3.91 -1.70
C LEU A 34 0.15 -4.81 -0.46
N VAL A 35 1.09 -4.71 0.48
CA VAL A 35 1.08 -5.47 1.74
C VAL A 35 1.26 -4.50 2.90
N LEU A 36 0.47 -4.66 3.95
CA LEU A 36 0.70 -4.06 5.26
C LEU A 36 1.45 -5.07 6.14
N LEU A 37 2.51 -4.63 6.80
CA LEU A 37 3.15 -5.32 7.89
C LEU A 37 2.67 -4.64 9.17
N GLU A 38 1.63 -5.20 9.79
CA GLU A 38 1.10 -4.72 11.06
C GLU A 38 2.08 -5.06 12.18
N ASN A 39 2.47 -4.07 12.97
CA ASN A 39 3.33 -4.25 14.12
C ASN A 39 2.47 -4.46 15.39
N ASP A 40 3.00 -5.19 16.36
CA ASP A 40 2.31 -5.50 17.62
C ASP A 40 2.88 -4.71 18.81
N GLY A 41 3.51 -3.57 18.54
CA GLY A 41 4.29 -2.79 19.49
C GLY A 41 5.62 -3.41 19.94
N GLN A 42 5.94 -4.64 19.54
CA GLN A 42 7.17 -5.36 19.91
C GLN A 42 8.06 -5.70 18.71
N HIS A 43 7.75 -5.10 17.55
CA HIS A 43 8.41 -5.37 16.27
C HIS A 43 8.16 -6.79 15.73
N ASN A 44 7.08 -7.47 16.18
CA ASN A 44 6.62 -8.69 15.54
C ASN A 44 5.59 -8.33 14.46
N PHE A 45 6.00 -8.44 13.20
CA PHE A 45 5.18 -8.01 12.08
C PHE A 45 4.27 -9.13 11.54
N THR A 46 2.98 -8.83 11.41
CA THR A 46 1.99 -9.70 10.76
C THR A 46 1.68 -9.19 9.34
N PRO A 47 1.98 -9.95 8.27
CA PRO A 47 1.70 -9.52 6.91
C PRO A 47 0.21 -9.65 6.57
N LYS A 48 -0.37 -8.57 6.05
CA LYS A 48 -1.74 -8.50 5.50
C LYS A 48 -1.68 -8.04 4.05
N MET A 49 -2.22 -8.84 3.15
CA MET A 49 -2.37 -8.42 1.76
C MET A 49 -3.51 -7.43 1.65
N LEU A 50 -3.21 -6.20 1.24
CA LEU A 50 -4.21 -5.14 1.02
C LEU A 50 -4.76 -5.15 -0.40
N ALA A 51 -3.90 -5.51 -1.37
CA ALA A 51 -4.29 -5.53 -2.78
C ALA A 51 -3.39 -6.45 -3.63
N ASP A 52 -3.95 -7.01 -4.70
CA ASP A 52 -3.23 -7.64 -5.83
C ASP A 52 -3.18 -6.73 -7.07
N GLN A 53 -4.02 -5.69 -7.09
CA GLN A 53 -4.18 -4.71 -8.15
C GLN A 53 -4.35 -3.29 -7.55
N PRO A 54 -3.88 -2.24 -8.21
CA PRO A 54 -3.22 -2.24 -9.50
C PRO A 54 -1.77 -2.72 -9.41
N ILE A 55 -1.20 -3.02 -10.58
CA ILE A 55 0.15 -3.54 -10.74
C ILE A 55 1.18 -2.43 -10.93
N HIS A 56 2.46 -2.80 -10.91
CA HIS A 56 3.59 -1.90 -11.13
C HIS A 56 3.70 -0.75 -10.12
N LEU A 57 3.30 -0.95 -8.87
CA LEU A 57 3.45 0.07 -7.83
C LEU A 57 4.94 0.32 -7.57
N ALA A 58 5.42 1.49 -7.99
CA ALA A 58 6.82 1.91 -7.95
C ALA A 58 7.11 2.87 -6.79
N THR A 59 6.09 3.53 -6.25
CA THR A 59 6.21 4.41 -5.09
C THR A 59 4.98 4.25 -4.20
N VAL A 60 5.17 4.51 -2.91
CA VAL A 60 4.11 4.53 -1.90
C VAL A 60 4.39 5.64 -0.89
N ALA A 61 3.34 6.31 -0.43
CA ALA A 61 3.36 7.30 0.64
C ALA A 61 2.13 7.08 1.54
N ALA A 62 2.26 7.49 2.80
CA ALA A 62 1.20 7.38 3.79
C ALA A 62 0.99 8.72 4.51
N GLY A 63 -0.26 9.02 4.88
CA GLY A 63 -0.63 10.21 5.64
C GLY A 63 -2.14 10.41 5.69
N ASP A 64 -2.64 11.23 6.61
CA ASP A 64 -4.06 11.55 6.70
C ASP A 64 -4.45 12.55 5.58
N LEU A 65 -4.99 12.03 4.47
CA LEU A 65 -5.34 12.83 3.30
C LEU A 65 -6.78 13.35 3.38
N ASN A 66 -7.64 12.63 4.09
CA ASN A 66 -9.06 12.94 4.18
C ASN A 66 -9.43 13.75 5.44
N GLY A 67 -8.51 13.88 6.40
CA GLY A 67 -8.65 14.67 7.63
C GLY A 67 -9.42 13.95 8.74
N ASP A 68 -9.49 12.62 8.73
CA ASP A 68 -10.20 11.83 9.74
C ASP A 68 -9.33 11.37 10.91
N GLY A 69 -8.04 11.72 10.88
CA GLY A 69 -7.06 11.36 11.89
C GLY A 69 -6.44 9.98 11.72
N ARG A 70 -6.63 9.31 10.57
CA ARG A 70 -6.01 8.02 10.25
C ARG A 70 -5.18 8.09 8.96
N PRO A 71 -4.03 7.39 8.89
CA PRO A 71 -3.24 7.38 7.66
C PRO A 71 -3.97 6.68 6.50
N ASP A 72 -4.05 7.40 5.38
CA ASP A 72 -4.40 6.87 4.05
C ASP A 72 -3.12 6.46 3.29
N ILE A 73 -3.27 5.67 2.22
CA ILE A 73 -2.15 5.21 1.38
C ILE A 73 -2.29 5.76 -0.04
N VAL A 74 -1.21 6.31 -0.58
CA VAL A 74 -1.09 6.69 -2.00
C VAL A 74 0.02 5.89 -2.64
N ALA A 75 -0.24 5.29 -3.80
CA ALA A 75 0.79 4.62 -4.59
C ALA A 75 0.81 5.11 -6.05
N GLY A 76 2.00 5.12 -6.64
CA GLY A 76 2.21 5.48 -8.04
C GLY A 76 2.66 4.27 -8.86
N SER A 77 1.98 4.01 -9.98
CA SER A 77 2.36 2.97 -10.94
C SER A 77 3.28 3.51 -12.03
N LEU A 78 4.33 2.76 -12.36
CA LEU A 78 5.21 3.06 -13.47
C LEU A 78 5.10 1.99 -14.57
N PHE A 79 4.67 2.41 -15.76
CA PHE A 79 4.70 1.58 -16.97
C PHE A 79 5.82 2.10 -17.88
N LEU A 80 6.89 1.32 -18.04
CA LEU A 80 7.93 1.60 -19.04
C LEU A 80 7.32 1.25 -20.42
N ALA A 81 7.23 2.24 -21.31
CA ALA A 81 6.30 2.19 -22.43
C ALA A 81 6.68 1.22 -23.57
N GLU A 82 5.70 0.39 -23.97
CA GLU A 82 5.26 0.25 -25.37
C GLU A 82 3.76 0.66 -25.55
N PHE A 83 3.09 1.18 -24.51
CA PHE A 83 1.66 1.53 -24.56
C PHE A 83 1.41 3.01 -24.21
N PRO A 84 1.19 3.90 -25.20
CA PRO A 84 1.02 5.34 -24.98
C PRO A 84 -0.25 5.72 -24.18
N GLU A 85 -1.20 4.80 -24.00
CA GLU A 85 -2.44 5.05 -23.24
C GLU A 85 -2.33 4.72 -21.74
N ARG A 86 -1.19 4.22 -21.27
CA ARG A 86 -0.91 3.94 -19.85
C ARG A 86 0.10 4.93 -19.28
N THR A 87 -0.24 6.21 -19.29
CA THR A 87 0.43 7.23 -18.46
C THR A 87 0.33 6.81 -16.99
N GLY A 88 1.40 7.02 -16.22
CA GLY A 88 1.50 6.58 -14.82
C GLY A 88 0.25 6.89 -14.01
N ARG A 89 -0.25 5.91 -13.25
CA ARG A 89 -1.49 6.02 -12.48
C ARG A 89 -1.18 6.26 -11.01
N VAL A 90 -1.95 7.11 -10.36
CA VAL A 90 -1.97 7.27 -8.90
C VAL A 90 -3.17 6.53 -8.36
N THR A 91 -2.97 5.72 -7.32
CA THR A 91 -4.03 4.98 -6.62
C THR A 91 -4.06 5.41 -5.16
N LEU A 92 -5.26 5.61 -4.63
CA LEU A 92 -5.52 6.06 -3.26
C LEU A 92 -6.36 4.99 -2.55
N TRP A 93 -5.91 4.58 -1.37
CA TRP A 93 -6.68 3.79 -0.42
C TRP A 93 -7.00 4.68 0.77
N LEU A 94 -8.29 4.99 0.96
CA LEU A 94 -8.77 5.73 2.11
C LEU A 94 -9.02 4.78 3.27
N SER A 95 -8.53 5.15 4.44
CA SER A 95 -8.83 4.48 5.70
C SER A 95 -10.34 4.55 6.00
N ARG A 96 -10.87 3.59 6.76
CA ARG A 96 -12.29 3.55 7.15
C ARG A 96 -12.44 3.37 8.65
N ARG A 97 -13.43 4.04 9.24
CA ARG A 97 -13.82 3.78 10.63
C ARG A 97 -14.43 2.37 10.77
N GLY A 98 -13.76 1.50 11.52
CA GLY A 98 -14.33 0.23 12.02
C GLY A 98 -14.13 -1.00 11.12
N GLY A 99 -13.18 -0.96 10.18
CA GLY A 99 -12.78 -2.14 9.43
C GLY A 99 -11.30 -2.04 9.08
N SER A 100 -10.55 -3.12 9.30
CA SER A 100 -9.23 -3.30 8.72
C SER A 100 -9.29 -3.03 7.21
N PRO A 101 -8.27 -2.37 6.64
CA PRO A 101 -8.21 -2.01 5.22
C PRO A 101 -8.41 -3.21 4.28
#